data_AF-A0A060HN97-F1
#
_entry.id   AF-A0A060HN97-F1
#
_cell.length_a   1.000
_cell.length_b   1.000
_cell.length_c   1.000
_cell.angle_alpha   90.00
_cell.angle_beta   90.00
_cell.angle_gamma   90.00
#
_symmetry.space_group_name_H-M   'P 1'
#
loop_
_entity.id
_entity.type
_entity.pdbx_description
1 polymer ?
#
loop_
_entity_poly.entity_id
_entity_poly.type
_entity_poly.pdbx_seq_one_letter_code
_entity_poly.pdbx_strand_id
1 'polypeptide(L)' 'MQVLLSAKCLRCDILLDGREQFVGHMIHGHEMSIVQAEAMWKSVHSYVGGGDDRGAG' A
#
# COMPACT_ATOMS: atom_id res chain seq x y z
N MET A 1 7.95 17.33 6.38
CA MET A 1 8.09 16.66 5.06
C MET A 1 7.25 15.39 5.13
N GLN A 2 6.13 15.30 4.42
CA GLN A 2 5.32 14.07 4.40
C GLN A 2 5.96 13.12 3.38
N VAL A 3 6.46 11.97 3.82
CA VAL A 3 6.99 10.94 2.93
C VAL A 3 5.79 10.27 2.26
N LEU A 4 5.59 10.52 0.97
CA LEU A 4 4.67 9.73 0.17
C LEU A 4 5.27 8.34 0.02
N LEU A 5 4.55 7.32 0.49
CA LEU A 5 4.96 5.93 0.33
C LEU A 5 4.65 5.48 -1.08
N SER A 6 5.66 4.93 -1.75
CA SER A 6 5.52 4.37 -3.10
C SER A 6 5.30 2.87 -3.02
N ALA A 7 4.40 2.34 -3.85
CA ALA A 7 4.10 0.91 -3.95
C ALA A 7 4.28 0.43 -5.39
N LYS A 8 5.02 -0.67 -5.58
CA LYS A 8 5.21 -1.26 -6.90
C LYS A 8 4.11 -2.28 -7.19
N CYS A 9 3.41 -2.13 -8.30
CA CYS A 9 2.57 -3.19 -8.85
C CYS A 9 3.45 -4.16 -9.65
N LEU A 10 3.69 -5.37 -9.11
CA LEU A 10 4.54 -6.36 -9.77
C LEU A 10 3.98 -6.87 -11.10
N ARG A 11 2.65 -6.89 -11.24
CA ARG A 11 1.98 -7.38 -12.46
C ARG A 11 2.14 -6.42 -13.64
N CYS A 12 2.08 -5.12 -13.36
CA CYS A 12 2.17 -4.06 -14.38
C CYS A 12 3.58 -3.46 -14.48
N ASP A 13 4.48 -3.83 -13.57
CA ASP A 13 5.83 -3.29 -13.42
C ASP A 13 5.89 -1.76 -13.29
N ILE A 14 4.90 -1.16 -12.61
CA ILE A 14 4.81 0.28 -12.38
C ILE A 14 4.98 0.64 -10.90
N LEU A 15 5.52 1.83 -10.64
CA LEU A 15 5.58 2.44 -9.32
C LEU A 15 4.40 3.40 -9.15
N LEU A 16 3.70 3.30 -8.02
CA LEU A 16 2.51 4.09 -7.70
C LEU A 16 2.81 4.91 -6.46
N ASP A 17 2.75 6.24 -6.59
CA ASP A 17 3.12 7.15 -5.52
C ASP A 17 1.89 7.54 -4.70
N GLY A 18 1.83 7.02 -3.47
CA GLY A 18 0.76 7.31 -2.53
C GLY A 18 -0.52 6.47 -2.76
N ARG A 19 -1.44 6.67 -1.82
CA ARG A 19 -2.66 5.84 -1.69
C ARG A 19 -3.57 5.95 -2.90
N GLU A 20 -3.82 7.16 -3.37
CA GLU A 20 -4.81 7.41 -4.44
C GLU A 20 -4.41 6.75 -5.75
N GLN A 21 -3.13 6.83 -6.11
CA GLN A 21 -2.60 6.15 -7.30
C GLN A 21 -2.69 4.63 -7.14
N PHE A 22 -2.30 4.10 -5.99
CA PHE A 22 -2.38 2.67 -5.73
C PHE A 22 -3.81 2.14 -5.79
N VAL A 23 -4.73 2.75 -5.03
CA VAL A 23 -6.12 2.31 -4.94
C VAL A 23 -6.83 2.46 -6.28
N GLY A 24 -6.64 3.60 -6.96
CA GLY A 24 -7.18 3.81 -8.30
C GLY A 24 -6.66 2.78 -9.31
N HIS A 25 -5.36 2.47 -9.27
CA HIS A 25 -4.78 1.44 -10.14
C HIS A 25 -5.36 0.04 -9.87
N MET A 26 -5.55 -0.35 -8.60
CA MET A 26 -6.13 -1.66 -8.27
C MET A 26 -7.59 -1.78 -8.74
N ILE A 27 -8.37 -0.70 -8.62
CA ILE A 27 -9.77 -0.69 -9.05
C ILE A 27 -9.89 -0.71 -10.57
N HIS A 28 -9.16 0.17 -11.28
CA HIS A 28 -9.33 0.32 -12.72
C HIS A 28 -8.45 -0.61 -13.56
N GLY A 29 -7.24 -0.92 -13.09
CA GLY A 29 -6.29 -1.78 -13.80
C GLY A 29 -6.40 -3.26 -13.46
N HIS A 30 -6.95 -3.58 -12.29
CA HIS A 30 -7.11 -4.97 -11.82
C HIS A 30 -8.54 -5.35 -11.46
N GLU A 31 -9.52 -4.47 -11.73
CA GLU A 31 -10.95 -4.71 -11.50
C GLU A 31 -11.27 -5.13 -10.05
N MET A 32 -10.45 -4.69 -9.10
CA MET A 32 -10.66 -5.02 -7.69
C MET A 32 -11.73 -4.13 -7.06
N SER A 33 -12.41 -4.64 -6.05
CA SER A 33 -13.30 -3.80 -5.23
C SER A 33 -12.49 -2.77 -4.42
N ILE A 34 -13.12 -1.64 -4.13
CA ILE A 34 -12.53 -0.60 -3.27
C ILE A 34 -12.11 -1.17 -1.90
N VAL A 35 -12.90 -2.07 -1.33
CA VAL A 35 -12.60 -2.70 -0.03
C VAL A 35 -11.31 -3.53 -0.10
N GLN A 36 -11.12 -4.30 -1.17
CA GLN A 36 -9.90 -5.08 -1.39
C GLN A 36 -8.68 -4.20 -1.64
N ALA A 37 -8.81 -3.17 -2.49
CA ALA A 37 -7.73 -2.24 -2.79
C ALA A 37 -7.24 -1.50 -1.54
N GLU A 38 -8.15 -1.04 -0.68
CA GLU A 38 -7.83 -0.40 0.60
C GLU A 38 -7.15 -1.35 1.59
N ALA A 39 -7.62 -2.60 1.68
CA ALA A 39 -7.02 -3.61 2.54
C ALA A 39 -5.58 -3.94 2.11
N MET A 40 -5.32 -4.01 0.80
CA MET A 40 -3.97 -4.20 0.26
C MET A 40 -3.06 -3.02 0.58
N TRP A 41 -3.54 -1.79 0.39
CA TRP A 41 -2.76 -0.60 0.75
C TRP A 41 -2.38 -0.59 2.24
N LYS A 42 -3.32 -0.90 3.13
CA LYS A 42 -3.03 -1.02 4.57
C LYS A 42 -1.97 -2.09 4.87
N SER A 43 -2.00 -3.21 4.14
CA SER A 43 -1.02 -4.30 4.31
C SER A 43 0.39 -3.89 3.87
N VAL A 44 0.51 -3.10 2.80
CA VAL A 44 1.79 -2.50 2.38
C VAL A 44 2.36 -1.59 3.47
N HIS A 45 1.51 -0.85 4.19
CA HIS A 45 1.92 0.10 5.23
C HIS A 45 2.17 -0.54 6.59
N SER A 46 1.47 -1.63 6.93
CA SER A 46 1.65 -2.32 8.21
C SER A 46 3.06 -2.87 8.40
N TYR A 47 3.83 -3.04 7.31
CA TYR A 47 5.22 -3.50 7.35
C TYR A 47 6.24 -2.38 7.64
N VAL A 48 5.87 -1.12 7.44
CA VAL A 48 6.80 0.04 7.57
C VAL A 48 6.70 0.71 8.95
N GLY A 49 5.61 0.49 9.68
CA GLY A 49 5.41 1.02 11.04
C GLY A 49 5.70 0.03 12.19
N GLY A 50 6.11 -1.19 11.88
CA GLY A 50 6.31 -2.27 12.86
C GLY A 50 7.78 -2.56 13.17
N GLY A 51 8.55 -1.53 13.50
CA GLY A 51 9.86 -1.70 14.14
C GLY A 51 9.70 -1.70 15.65
N ASP A 52 9.82 -2.88 16.25
CA ASP A 52 10.10 -3.21 17.65
C ASP A 52 9.81 -2.16 18.76
N ASP A 53 8.69 -2.31 19.45
CA ASP A 53 8.52 -1.86 20.84
C ASP A 53 7.95 -2.94 21.78
N ARG A 54 8.29 -4.23 21.57
CA ARG A 54 8.18 -5.22 22.66
C ARG A 54 9.22 -4.95 23.74
N GLY A 55 8.99 -3.91 24.53
CA GLY A 55 9.41 -3.86 25.92
C GLY A 55 8.38 -4.59 26.78
N ALA A 56 8.72 -5.80 27.24
CA ALA A 56 8.26 -6.39 28.51
C ALA A 56 8.86 -7.79 28.66
N GLY A 57 9.72 -7.96 29.66
CA GLY A 57 10.31 -9.22 30.09
C GLY A 57 11.52 -8.97 30.97
#